data_AF-A0A510JGL5-F1
#
_entry.id   AF-A0A510JGL5-F1
#
_cell.length_a   1.000
_cell.length_b   1.000
_cell.length_c   1.000
_cell.angle_alpha   90.00
_cell.angle_beta   90.00
_cell.angle_gamma   90.00
#
_symmetry.space_group_name_H-M   'P 1'
#
loop_
_entity.id
_entity.type
_entity.pdbx_description
1 polymer ?
#
loop_
_entity_poly.entity_id
_entity_poly.type
_entity_poly.pdbx_seq_one_letter_code
_entity_poly.pdbx_strand_id
1 'polypeptide(L)'
;MKKFSHKLEIMLKKLLGLIMMLVFSAIGVAETDISQIASDYPYKDSAIMATVLGTPSEQHYKFKNPKGPKVRKFKTTKTIPEILRQWSDYEYGVWTQKKEAPLMIIISGTGSLYNSGMSLYMANVFYDRGYNVIAFSSPTTMPYIVSQSKNAYAGYIKDETVQLYDLVEKAISKEKADGMKLNGRVYIGGYSLGGFQSLQIHELDSKKNRRIGINKSLMLNSPVSILTATQNLDGFLVKNGIYDARSLEKYLDTIFSRLMYDKSIQIKDIEFSNLTSSLGKLGLEEKDFEVLTGLLFRFYSANMTFAGEVFSGNNAVGRLSDKKSYKRFDSVTQEFREGLSVSFDEYAKEILYPYLKKYKNPNLDFNDFINEFDLRSNQDFINRNNKNIIFITSTNDVLYSNDDLDYIKNTFSNKVLIPFGGHTGVLWHADVAKLMVDKLEEK
;
A
#
# COMPACT_ATOMS: atom_id res chain seq x y z
N MET A 1 -43.90 -2.17 57.85
CA MET A 1 -42.50 -1.87 57.45
C MET A 1 -41.78 -3.02 56.74
N LYS A 2 -41.94 -4.31 57.09
CA LYS A 2 -41.23 -5.44 56.41
C LYS A 2 -41.55 -5.65 54.92
N LYS A 3 -42.77 -5.36 54.45
CA LYS A 3 -43.18 -5.56 53.04
C LYS A 3 -42.57 -4.57 52.05
N PHE A 4 -42.14 -3.40 52.52
CA PHE A 4 -41.52 -2.35 51.69
C PHE A 4 -40.04 -2.66 51.42
N SER A 5 -39.35 -3.23 52.41
CA SER A 5 -37.95 -3.67 52.32
C SER A 5 -37.75 -4.78 51.29
N HIS A 6 -38.65 -5.75 51.21
CA HIS A 6 -38.50 -6.87 50.26
C HIS A 6 -38.69 -6.46 48.80
N LYS A 7 -39.61 -5.52 48.51
CA LYS A 7 -39.77 -4.96 47.16
C LYS A 7 -38.55 -4.14 46.74
N LEU A 8 -37.97 -3.37 47.66
CA LEU A 8 -36.76 -2.58 47.41
C LEU A 8 -35.56 -3.48 47.12
N GLU A 9 -35.42 -4.61 47.84
CA GLU A 9 -34.36 -5.58 47.65
C GLU A 9 -34.44 -6.28 46.27
N ILE A 10 -35.65 -6.64 45.84
CA ILE A 10 -35.88 -7.22 44.50
C ILE A 10 -35.60 -6.19 43.39
N MET A 11 -35.99 -4.93 43.58
CA MET A 11 -35.66 -3.84 42.66
C MET A 11 -34.15 -3.60 42.57
N LEU A 12 -33.44 -3.58 43.70
CA LEU A 12 -31.98 -3.41 43.70
C LEU A 12 -31.27 -4.58 43.01
N LYS A 13 -31.69 -5.83 43.24
CA LYS A 13 -31.12 -7.00 42.57
C LYS A 13 -31.34 -6.96 41.05
N LYS A 14 -32.52 -6.50 40.59
CA LYS A 14 -32.79 -6.29 39.16
C LYS A 14 -31.97 -5.15 38.57
N LEU A 15 -31.80 -4.05 39.30
CA LEU A 15 -30.98 -2.92 38.88
C LEU A 15 -29.49 -3.30 38.81
N LEU A 16 -28.98 -4.05 39.79
CA LEU A 16 -27.62 -4.61 39.79
C LEU A 16 -27.42 -5.61 38.65
N GLY A 17 -28.41 -6.46 38.36
CA GLY A 17 -28.38 -7.34 37.19
C GLY A 17 -28.34 -6.59 35.86
N LEU A 18 -29.09 -5.48 35.74
CA LEU A 18 -29.05 -4.61 34.57
C LEU A 18 -27.71 -3.87 34.44
N ILE A 19 -27.16 -3.39 35.57
CA ILE A 19 -25.84 -2.74 35.61
C ILE A 19 -24.74 -3.75 35.28
N MET A 20 -24.81 -5.00 35.74
CA MET A 20 -23.87 -6.05 35.35
C MET A 20 -23.96 -6.39 33.85
N MET A 21 -25.17 -6.46 33.27
CA MET A 21 -25.33 -6.63 31.82
C MET A 21 -24.80 -5.42 31.04
N LEU A 22 -24.98 -4.20 31.57
CA LEU A 22 -24.45 -2.97 30.97
C LEU A 22 -22.92 -2.89 31.10
N VAL A 23 -22.34 -3.37 32.19
CA VAL A 23 -20.88 -3.43 32.43
C VAL A 23 -20.22 -4.54 31.58
N PHE A 24 -20.90 -5.65 31.29
CA PHE A 24 -20.43 -6.64 30.30
C PHE A 24 -20.66 -6.24 28.84
N SER A 25 -21.49 -5.22 28.58
CA SER A 25 -21.60 -4.58 27.26
C SER A 25 -20.59 -3.43 27.05
N ALA A 26 -19.66 -3.24 27.99
CA ALA A 26 -18.47 -2.44 27.74
C ALA A 26 -17.61 -3.15 26.68
N ILE A 27 -17.71 -2.65 25.45
CA ILE A 27 -16.93 -2.94 24.24
C ILE A 27 -15.58 -3.60 24.55
N GLY A 28 -15.61 -4.92 24.69
CA GLY A 28 -14.43 -5.74 24.50
C GLY A 28 -14.26 -5.87 23.01
N VAL A 29 -13.22 -5.23 22.45
CA VAL A 29 -12.68 -5.67 21.16
C VAL A 29 -12.28 -7.12 21.42
N ALA A 30 -13.08 -8.08 20.94
CA ALA A 30 -12.76 -9.49 21.10
C ALA A 30 -11.35 -9.68 20.51
N GLU A 31 -10.42 -10.16 21.33
CA GLU A 31 -9.06 -10.39 20.91
C GLU A 31 -9.12 -11.44 19.79
N THR A 32 -8.74 -11.05 18.58
CA THR A 32 -8.80 -11.95 17.43
C THR A 32 -7.84 -13.11 17.71
N ASP A 33 -8.34 -14.34 17.76
CA ASP A 33 -7.49 -15.52 17.90
C ASP A 33 -6.62 -15.70 16.65
N ILE A 34 -5.39 -15.19 16.73
CA ILE A 34 -4.42 -15.24 15.64
C ILE A 34 -3.86 -16.65 15.41
N SER A 35 -4.03 -17.58 16.35
CA SER A 35 -3.41 -18.92 16.27
C SER A 35 -4.00 -19.77 15.15
N GLN A 36 -5.26 -19.51 14.79
CA GLN A 36 -5.96 -20.25 13.73
C GLN A 36 -5.88 -19.55 12.37
N ILE A 37 -5.58 -18.25 12.32
CA ILE A 37 -5.57 -17.46 11.08
C ILE A 37 -4.45 -17.96 10.18
N ALA A 38 -4.82 -18.42 8.98
CA ALA A 38 -3.86 -18.91 7.99
C ALA A 38 -2.91 -19.98 8.57
N SER A 39 -3.45 -20.85 9.43
CA SER A 39 -2.70 -21.91 10.11
C SER A 39 -2.09 -22.94 9.14
N ASP A 40 -2.54 -22.98 7.89
CA ASP A 40 -2.04 -23.80 6.79
C ASP A 40 -1.14 -23.04 5.80
N TYR A 41 -0.79 -21.77 6.08
CA TYR A 41 0.09 -20.99 5.21
C TYR A 41 1.49 -21.66 5.08
N PRO A 42 2.04 -21.83 3.87
CA PRO A 42 3.24 -22.64 3.66
C PRO A 42 4.58 -21.94 3.95
N TYR A 43 4.65 -20.61 3.84
CA TYR A 43 5.92 -19.86 3.95
C TYR A 43 6.09 -19.17 5.31
N LYS A 44 5.74 -19.84 6.41
CA LYS A 44 5.73 -19.20 7.74
C LYS A 44 7.12 -18.78 8.20
N ASP A 45 8.11 -19.57 7.84
CA ASP A 45 9.48 -19.43 8.34
C ASP A 45 10.33 -18.46 7.51
N SER A 46 9.82 -17.95 6.38
CA SER A 46 10.56 -17.06 5.48
C SER A 46 9.74 -15.87 5.02
N ALA A 47 10.10 -14.69 5.54
CA ALA A 47 9.47 -13.43 5.19
C ALA A 47 9.60 -13.09 3.70
N ILE A 48 10.77 -13.31 3.11
CA ILE A 48 11.02 -12.96 1.71
C ILE A 48 10.31 -13.93 0.76
N MET A 49 10.28 -15.24 1.08
CA MET A 49 9.50 -16.20 0.29
C MET A 49 8.01 -15.88 0.37
N ALA A 50 7.49 -15.58 1.56
CA ALA A 50 6.10 -15.19 1.72
C ALA A 50 5.75 -13.93 0.91
N THR A 51 6.66 -12.95 0.89
CA THR A 51 6.52 -11.69 0.13
C THR A 51 6.43 -11.94 -1.38
N VAL A 52 7.32 -12.77 -1.93
CA VAL A 52 7.44 -12.95 -3.39
C VAL A 52 6.46 -14.00 -3.92
N LEU A 53 6.30 -15.12 -3.20
CA LEU A 53 5.42 -16.22 -3.62
C LEU A 53 3.97 -15.97 -3.27
N GLY A 54 3.71 -15.17 -2.23
CA GLY A 54 2.37 -14.87 -1.76
C GLY A 54 1.67 -16.07 -1.12
N THR A 55 0.34 -16.02 -1.06
CA THR A 55 -0.47 -17.18 -0.68
C THR A 55 -0.71 -18.05 -1.92
N PRO A 56 -0.62 -19.38 -1.85
CA PRO A 56 -1.06 -20.27 -2.91
C PRO A 56 -2.51 -20.03 -3.34
N SER A 57 -2.79 -20.13 -4.64
CA SER A 57 -4.09 -19.79 -5.22
C SER A 57 -5.26 -20.64 -4.69
N GLU A 58 -4.97 -21.88 -4.28
CA GLU A 58 -5.90 -22.80 -3.65
C GLU A 58 -6.41 -22.29 -2.30
N GLN A 59 -5.58 -21.54 -1.57
CA GLN A 59 -5.87 -20.92 -0.27
C GLN A 59 -6.46 -19.50 -0.39
N HIS A 60 -6.59 -18.96 -1.61
CA HIS A 60 -7.24 -17.67 -1.82
C HIS A 60 -8.74 -17.73 -1.50
N TYR A 61 -9.28 -16.58 -1.12
CA TYR A 61 -10.73 -16.41 -0.98
C TYR A 61 -11.47 -16.83 -2.25
N LYS A 62 -12.48 -17.70 -2.11
CA LYS A 62 -13.30 -18.18 -3.23
C LYS A 62 -14.44 -17.20 -3.51
N PHE A 63 -14.27 -16.41 -4.57
CA PHE A 63 -15.28 -15.45 -5.00
C PHE A 63 -16.54 -16.13 -5.55
N LYS A 64 -17.72 -15.61 -5.19
CA LYS A 64 -18.98 -16.08 -5.78
C LYS A 64 -19.15 -15.56 -7.19
N ASN A 65 -18.89 -14.27 -7.40
CA ASN A 65 -19.02 -13.60 -8.69
C ASN A 65 -17.90 -12.56 -8.89
N PRO A 66 -16.66 -12.97 -9.18
CA PRO A 66 -15.58 -12.03 -9.45
C PRO A 66 -15.91 -11.22 -10.71
N LYS A 67 -15.57 -9.93 -10.70
CA LYS A 67 -15.88 -9.00 -11.79
C LYS A 67 -14.70 -8.07 -12.06
N GLY A 68 -14.45 -7.78 -13.33
CA GLY A 68 -13.56 -6.68 -13.72
C GLY A 68 -14.16 -5.31 -13.42
N PRO A 69 -13.33 -4.28 -13.16
CA PRO A 69 -13.82 -2.93 -12.92
C PRO A 69 -14.43 -2.31 -14.17
N LYS A 70 -15.34 -1.36 -13.96
CA LYS A 70 -15.57 -0.29 -14.93
C LYS A 70 -14.37 0.66 -14.85
N VAL A 71 -13.60 0.76 -15.92
CA VAL A 71 -12.44 1.64 -15.98
C VAL A 71 -12.88 3.08 -16.22
N ARG A 72 -12.36 3.98 -15.40
CA ARG A 72 -12.52 5.43 -15.51
C ARG A 72 -11.17 6.08 -15.60
N LYS A 73 -11.13 7.34 -16.04
CA LYS A 73 -9.89 8.08 -16.16
C LYS A 73 -10.03 9.55 -15.81
N PHE A 74 -8.97 10.07 -15.21
CA PHE A 74 -8.69 11.50 -15.12
C PHE A 74 -7.73 11.86 -16.25
N LYS A 75 -8.10 12.90 -17.01
CA LYS A 75 -7.19 13.47 -18.00
C LYS A 75 -6.26 14.46 -17.31
N THR A 76 -5.01 14.49 -17.74
CA THR A 76 -4.07 15.53 -17.33
C THR A 76 -4.57 16.93 -17.77
N THR A 77 -4.19 17.95 -17.01
CA THR A 77 -4.22 19.35 -17.46
C THR A 77 -2.81 19.91 -17.68
N LYS A 78 -1.77 19.10 -17.47
CA LYS A 78 -0.36 19.47 -17.63
C LYS A 78 0.06 19.26 -19.08
N THR A 79 0.97 20.12 -19.56
CA THR A 79 1.75 19.80 -20.77
C THR A 79 2.69 18.66 -20.46
N ILE A 80 2.52 17.52 -21.13
CA ILE A 80 3.33 16.33 -20.93
C ILE A 80 4.43 16.28 -21.99
N PRO A 81 5.72 16.11 -21.59
CA PRO A 81 6.80 15.85 -22.53
C PRO A 81 6.51 14.64 -23.43
N GLU A 82 6.84 14.74 -24.71
CA GLU A 82 6.47 13.72 -25.72
C GLU A 82 6.94 12.30 -25.36
N ILE A 83 8.10 12.17 -24.70
CA ILE A 83 8.63 10.87 -24.24
C ILE A 83 7.75 10.23 -23.15
N LEU A 84 6.96 11.02 -22.41
CA LEU A 84 6.09 10.57 -21.31
C LEU A 84 4.62 10.46 -21.71
N ARG A 85 4.25 10.78 -22.95
CA ARG A 85 2.85 10.94 -23.39
C ARG A 85 1.95 9.72 -23.16
N GLN A 86 2.51 8.51 -23.09
CA GLN A 86 1.76 7.28 -22.87
C GLN A 86 1.13 7.18 -21.48
N TRP A 87 1.59 8.01 -20.54
CA TRP A 87 1.10 8.09 -19.16
C TRP A 87 0.26 9.35 -18.92
N SER A 88 -0.42 9.84 -19.96
CA SER A 88 -1.20 11.08 -19.91
C SER A 88 -2.56 10.97 -19.25
N ASP A 89 -3.10 9.76 -19.18
CA ASP A 89 -4.33 9.44 -18.49
C ASP A 89 -4.03 8.72 -17.17
N TYR A 90 -4.75 9.08 -16.10
CA TYR A 90 -4.72 8.38 -14.83
C TYR A 90 -6.00 7.59 -14.63
N GLU A 91 -5.88 6.27 -14.74
CA GLU A 91 -7.01 5.36 -14.64
C GLU A 91 -7.30 4.90 -13.21
N TYR A 92 -8.57 4.65 -12.94
CA TYR A 92 -9.07 4.06 -11.70
C TYR A 92 -10.21 3.07 -12.00
N GLY A 93 -10.36 2.06 -11.13
CA GLY A 93 -11.36 1.00 -11.28
C GLY A 93 -12.58 1.22 -10.41
N VAL A 94 -13.77 0.93 -10.92
CA VAL A 94 -15.04 1.07 -10.20
C VAL A 94 -15.85 -0.23 -10.23
N TRP A 95 -16.31 -0.66 -9.06
CA TRP A 95 -17.28 -1.74 -8.87
C TRP A 95 -18.51 -1.20 -8.17
N THR A 96 -19.67 -1.36 -8.81
CA THR A 96 -20.94 -0.80 -8.33
C THR A 96 -21.92 -1.91 -8.00
N GLN A 97 -22.53 -1.83 -6.81
CA GLN A 97 -23.62 -2.68 -6.39
C GLN A 97 -24.93 -2.23 -7.04
N LYS A 98 -25.86 -3.16 -7.24
CA LYS A 98 -27.20 -2.83 -7.78
C LYS A 98 -28.06 -2.05 -6.76
N LYS A 99 -27.84 -2.30 -5.48
CA LYS A 99 -28.55 -1.68 -4.36
C LYS A 99 -27.64 -0.67 -3.67
N GLU A 100 -28.25 0.14 -2.81
CA GLU A 100 -27.53 1.03 -1.91
C GLU A 100 -26.56 0.22 -1.01
N ALA A 101 -25.30 0.65 -0.95
CA ALA A 101 -24.21 -0.11 -0.35
C ALA A 101 -23.16 0.81 0.29
N PRO A 102 -22.34 0.31 1.25
CA PRO A 102 -21.17 1.06 1.71
C PRO A 102 -20.15 1.24 0.59
N LEU A 103 -19.25 2.22 0.71
CA LEU A 103 -18.14 2.44 -0.21
C LEU A 103 -16.82 2.02 0.43
N MET A 104 -16.02 1.21 -0.27
CA MET A 104 -14.62 0.97 0.01
C MET A 104 -13.74 1.66 -1.04
N ILE A 105 -12.86 2.54 -0.59
CA ILE A 105 -11.83 3.17 -1.42
C ILE A 105 -10.53 2.39 -1.21
N ILE A 106 -9.91 1.93 -2.30
CA ILE A 106 -8.65 1.17 -2.24
C ILE A 106 -7.53 2.00 -2.85
N ILE A 107 -6.47 2.25 -2.08
CA ILE A 107 -5.23 2.87 -2.57
C ILE A 107 -4.16 1.78 -2.71
N SER A 108 -3.58 1.66 -3.90
CA SER A 108 -2.57 0.64 -4.20
C SER A 108 -1.21 0.98 -3.56
N GLY A 109 -0.40 -0.06 -3.29
CA GLY A 109 0.96 0.07 -2.77
C GLY A 109 1.98 0.54 -3.81
N THR A 110 3.23 0.73 -3.41
CA THR A 110 4.31 1.28 -4.26
C THR A 110 4.39 0.58 -5.62
N GLY A 111 4.44 1.37 -6.69
CA GLY A 111 4.51 0.91 -8.08
C GLY A 111 3.27 0.18 -8.60
N SER A 112 2.23 -0.02 -7.76
CA SER A 112 1.08 -0.82 -8.12
C SER A 112 -0.05 0.01 -8.72
N LEU A 113 -0.60 -0.49 -9.83
CA LEU A 113 -1.77 0.09 -10.49
C LEU A 113 -3.08 -0.37 -9.83
N TYR A 114 -4.17 0.35 -10.12
CA TYR A 114 -5.53 -0.01 -9.68
C TYR A 114 -5.95 -1.44 -10.11
N ASN A 115 -5.38 -1.92 -11.22
CA ASN A 115 -5.62 -3.25 -11.79
C ASN A 115 -4.48 -4.24 -11.51
N SER A 116 -3.58 -3.93 -10.56
CA SER A 116 -2.64 -4.93 -10.05
C SER A 116 -3.38 -6.09 -9.39
N GLY A 117 -2.72 -7.26 -9.30
CA GLY A 117 -3.33 -8.46 -8.74
C GLY A 117 -3.92 -8.23 -7.34
N MET A 118 -3.16 -7.62 -6.42
CA MET A 118 -3.61 -7.35 -5.05
C MET A 118 -4.79 -6.36 -5.03
N SER A 119 -4.72 -5.29 -5.83
CA SER A 119 -5.81 -4.30 -5.89
C SER A 119 -7.11 -4.90 -6.43
N LEU A 120 -7.02 -5.75 -7.47
CA LEU A 120 -8.18 -6.49 -7.99
C LEU A 120 -8.71 -7.52 -6.99
N TYR A 121 -7.82 -8.23 -6.30
CA TYR A 121 -8.18 -9.20 -5.27
C TYR A 121 -8.97 -8.54 -4.15
N MET A 122 -8.40 -7.49 -3.53
CA MET A 122 -9.07 -6.72 -2.48
C MET A 122 -10.39 -6.13 -2.97
N ALA A 123 -10.42 -5.55 -4.18
CA ALA A 123 -11.64 -4.98 -4.72
C ALA A 123 -12.75 -6.02 -4.86
N ASN A 124 -12.42 -7.23 -5.31
CA ASN A 124 -13.40 -8.31 -5.42
C ASN A 124 -13.79 -8.88 -4.04
N VAL A 125 -12.90 -8.91 -3.05
CA VAL A 125 -13.25 -9.30 -1.67
C VAL A 125 -14.32 -8.38 -1.10
N PHE A 126 -14.12 -7.06 -1.18
CA PHE A 126 -15.12 -6.10 -0.70
C PHE A 126 -16.39 -6.09 -1.56
N TYR A 127 -16.26 -6.23 -2.88
CA TYR A 127 -17.42 -6.30 -3.77
C TYR A 127 -18.29 -7.53 -3.50
N ASP A 128 -17.70 -8.70 -3.27
CA ASP A 128 -18.43 -9.94 -2.95
C ASP A 128 -19.13 -9.84 -1.58
N ARG A 129 -18.60 -8.99 -0.68
CA ARG A 129 -19.20 -8.62 0.61
C ARG A 129 -20.23 -7.50 0.53
N GLY A 130 -20.58 -7.04 -0.66
CA GLY A 130 -21.67 -6.08 -0.88
C GLY A 130 -21.27 -4.61 -0.81
N TYR A 131 -19.99 -4.29 -0.95
CA TYR A 131 -19.51 -2.90 -1.04
C TYR A 131 -19.53 -2.41 -2.49
N ASN A 132 -19.79 -1.11 -2.68
CA ASN A 132 -19.24 -0.40 -3.82
C ASN A 132 -17.73 -0.25 -3.62
N VAL A 133 -16.94 -0.34 -4.68
CA VAL A 133 -15.48 -0.21 -4.59
C VAL A 133 -14.97 0.78 -5.63
N ILE A 134 -14.04 1.65 -5.22
CA ILE A 134 -13.24 2.47 -6.14
C ILE A 134 -11.76 2.24 -5.82
N ALA A 135 -11.00 1.72 -6.78
CA ALA A 135 -9.57 1.43 -6.62
C ALA A 135 -8.71 2.42 -7.41
N PHE A 136 -7.68 2.96 -6.76
CA PHE A 136 -6.73 3.92 -7.31
C PHE A 136 -5.32 3.30 -7.36
N SER A 137 -4.57 3.67 -8.39
CA SER A 137 -3.14 3.32 -8.47
C SER A 137 -2.33 4.12 -7.44
N SER A 138 -1.12 3.67 -7.15
CA SER A 138 -0.24 4.40 -6.24
C SER A 138 0.29 5.69 -6.87
N PRO A 139 0.52 6.74 -6.06
CA PRO A 139 1.21 7.95 -6.49
C PRO A 139 2.66 7.78 -6.97
N THR A 140 3.22 6.57 -6.82
CA THR A 140 4.54 6.19 -7.32
C THR A 140 4.51 5.54 -8.71
N THR A 141 3.34 5.46 -9.34
CA THR A 141 3.18 4.91 -10.69
C THR A 141 3.35 5.98 -11.76
N MET A 142 3.94 5.62 -12.91
CA MET A 142 4.13 6.56 -14.03
C MET A 142 2.83 7.27 -14.47
N PRO A 143 1.67 6.60 -14.63
CA PRO A 143 0.40 7.29 -14.89
C PRO A 143 0.10 8.41 -13.91
N TYR A 144 0.28 8.20 -12.61
CA TYR A 144 0.04 9.23 -11.61
C TYR A 144 1.11 10.33 -11.66
N ILE A 145 2.40 9.96 -11.63
CA ILE A 145 3.53 10.89 -11.61
C ILE A 145 3.44 11.86 -12.79
N VAL A 146 3.16 11.33 -13.99
CA VAL A 146 3.12 12.10 -15.22
C VAL A 146 1.88 12.98 -15.29
N SER A 147 0.70 12.41 -15.08
CA SER A 147 -0.56 13.11 -15.36
C SER A 147 -1.17 13.86 -14.18
N GLN A 148 -0.91 13.44 -12.94
CA GLN A 148 -1.59 13.98 -11.75
C GLN A 148 -0.67 14.74 -10.80
N SER A 149 0.57 14.26 -10.58
CA SER A 149 1.48 14.93 -9.62
C SER A 149 1.73 16.39 -10.02
N LYS A 150 1.59 17.29 -9.06
CA LYS A 150 1.87 18.72 -9.20
C LYS A 150 3.35 19.06 -9.00
N ASN A 151 4.16 18.10 -8.55
CA ASN A 151 5.59 18.27 -8.40
C ASN A 151 6.31 17.79 -9.65
N ALA A 152 7.46 18.38 -9.97
CA ALA A 152 8.33 17.83 -11.02
C ALA A 152 8.89 16.49 -10.54
N TYR A 153 9.54 16.49 -9.38
CA TYR A 153 9.92 15.27 -8.65
C TYR A 153 8.77 14.85 -7.74
N ALA A 154 8.11 13.75 -8.11
CA ALA A 154 6.98 13.21 -7.36
C ALA A 154 7.41 12.51 -6.07
N GLY A 155 6.44 12.10 -5.25
CA GLY A 155 6.69 11.31 -4.04
C GLY A 155 6.83 12.12 -2.76
N TYR A 156 6.61 13.44 -2.81
CA TYR A 156 6.44 14.22 -1.59
C TYR A 156 5.08 13.91 -0.96
N ILE A 157 5.08 13.03 0.02
CA ILE A 157 3.88 12.32 0.48
C ILE A 157 2.76 13.24 0.93
N LYS A 158 3.09 14.38 1.56
CA LYS A 158 2.14 15.42 1.96
C LYS A 158 1.37 16.01 0.77
N ASP A 159 2.09 16.41 -0.27
CA ASP A 159 1.48 16.97 -1.48
C ASP A 159 0.69 15.90 -2.23
N GLU A 160 1.21 14.67 -2.30
CA GLU A 160 0.53 13.57 -2.98
C GLU A 160 -0.75 13.14 -2.26
N THR A 161 -0.77 13.15 -0.92
CA THR A 161 -1.97 12.89 -0.12
C THR A 161 -3.06 13.93 -0.41
N VAL A 162 -2.72 15.22 -0.50
CA VAL A 162 -3.70 16.27 -0.83
C VAL A 162 -4.28 16.09 -2.23
N GLN A 163 -3.43 15.75 -3.20
CA GLN A 163 -3.85 15.55 -4.59
C GLN A 163 -4.71 14.29 -4.74
N LEU A 164 -4.30 13.17 -4.15
CA LEU A 164 -5.04 11.93 -4.18
C LEU A 164 -6.40 12.07 -3.47
N TYR A 165 -6.48 12.82 -2.36
CA TYR A 165 -7.75 13.17 -1.73
C TYR A 165 -8.70 13.86 -2.71
N ASP A 166 -8.23 14.87 -3.45
CA ASP A 166 -9.06 15.62 -4.40
C ASP A 166 -9.52 14.71 -5.56
N LEU A 167 -8.70 13.74 -5.99
CA LEU A 167 -9.08 12.75 -7.00
C LEU A 167 -10.15 11.78 -6.47
N VAL A 168 -10.01 11.31 -5.22
CA VAL A 168 -11.00 10.46 -4.56
C VAL A 168 -12.34 11.18 -4.45
N GLU A 169 -12.35 12.43 -3.97
CA GLU A 169 -13.58 13.25 -3.88
C GLU A 169 -14.27 13.41 -5.25
N LYS A 170 -13.49 13.69 -6.30
CA LYS A 170 -14.00 13.82 -7.68
C LYS A 170 -14.55 12.50 -8.23
N ALA A 171 -13.88 11.37 -8.00
CA ALA A 171 -14.34 10.06 -8.43
C ALA A 171 -15.68 9.71 -7.77
N ILE A 172 -15.79 9.90 -6.45
CA ILE A 172 -17.02 9.63 -5.70
C ILE A 172 -18.16 10.49 -6.23
N SER A 173 -17.91 11.78 -6.45
CA SER A 173 -18.90 12.70 -7.00
C SER A 173 -19.37 12.27 -8.39
N LYS A 174 -18.44 11.85 -9.25
CA LYS A 174 -18.76 11.36 -10.60
C LYS A 174 -19.58 10.07 -10.57
N GLU A 175 -19.20 9.12 -9.73
CA GLU A 175 -19.91 7.83 -9.67
C GLU A 175 -21.29 7.97 -9.02
N LYS A 176 -21.46 8.86 -8.03
CA LYS A 176 -22.80 9.23 -7.52
C LYS A 176 -23.69 9.82 -8.61
N ALA A 177 -23.15 10.74 -9.43
CA ALA A 177 -23.88 11.31 -10.56
C ALA A 177 -24.22 10.24 -11.62
N ASP A 178 -23.40 9.20 -11.75
CA ASP A 178 -23.64 8.06 -12.66
C ASP A 178 -24.47 6.94 -12.02
N GLY A 179 -25.12 7.18 -10.87
CA GLY A 179 -26.10 6.30 -10.27
C GLY A 179 -25.59 5.37 -9.15
N MET A 180 -24.34 5.51 -8.70
CA MET A 180 -23.86 4.80 -7.50
C MET A 180 -24.61 5.28 -6.25
N LYS A 181 -25.24 4.35 -5.53
CA LYS A 181 -26.01 4.62 -4.31
C LYS A 181 -25.21 4.21 -3.07
N LEU A 182 -25.01 5.16 -2.15
CA LEU A 182 -24.25 4.94 -0.92
C LEU A 182 -25.16 4.97 0.31
N ASN A 183 -24.99 4.03 1.24
CA ASN A 183 -25.73 3.99 2.52
C ASN A 183 -25.15 4.90 3.62
N GLY A 184 -24.33 5.87 3.24
CA GLY A 184 -23.64 6.78 4.15
C GLY A 184 -22.36 6.25 4.79
N ARG A 185 -22.03 4.95 4.67
CA ARG A 185 -20.76 4.40 5.17
C ARG A 185 -19.67 4.43 4.09
N VAL A 186 -18.58 5.12 4.37
CA VAL A 186 -17.40 5.27 3.50
C VAL A 186 -16.15 4.82 4.25
N TYR A 187 -15.39 3.95 3.64
CA TYR A 187 -14.17 3.40 4.16
C TYR A 187 -13.04 3.64 3.17
N ILE A 188 -11.83 3.79 3.69
CA ILE A 188 -10.62 3.85 2.89
C ILE A 188 -9.63 2.80 3.36
N GLY A 189 -8.86 2.22 2.46
CA GLY A 189 -7.78 1.34 2.85
C GLY A 189 -6.82 1.07 1.72
N GLY A 190 -5.74 0.39 2.06
CA GLY A 190 -4.71 0.05 1.11
C GLY A 190 -3.66 -0.85 1.73
N TYR A 191 -2.75 -1.31 0.88
CA TYR A 191 -1.61 -2.12 1.29
C TYR A 191 -0.31 -1.35 1.11
N SER A 192 0.69 -1.64 1.95
CA SER A 192 2.00 -0.99 1.87
C SER A 192 1.85 0.54 1.94
N LEU A 193 2.50 1.29 1.05
CA LEU A 193 2.34 2.74 0.90
C LEU A 193 0.87 3.19 0.80
N GLY A 194 0.00 2.41 0.18
CA GLY A 194 -1.43 2.73 0.07
C GLY A 194 -2.15 2.68 1.43
N GLY A 195 -1.71 1.82 2.35
CA GLY A 195 -2.18 1.79 3.74
C GLY A 195 -1.77 3.05 4.49
N PHE A 196 -0.51 3.47 4.34
CA PHE A 196 0.02 4.71 4.90
C PHE A 196 -0.78 5.93 4.41
N GLN A 197 -0.99 6.03 3.10
CA GLN A 197 -1.76 7.12 2.50
C GLN A 197 -3.24 7.09 2.89
N SER A 198 -3.83 5.91 3.08
CA SER A 198 -5.22 5.80 3.53
C SER A 198 -5.44 6.45 4.89
N LEU A 199 -4.48 6.31 5.82
CA LEU A 199 -4.53 7.01 7.10
C LEU A 199 -4.43 8.52 6.92
N GLN A 200 -3.46 8.99 6.13
CA GLN A 200 -3.26 10.43 5.92
C GLN A 200 -4.46 11.09 5.21
N ILE A 201 -5.09 10.39 4.27
CA ILE A 201 -6.33 10.84 3.61
C ILE A 201 -7.49 10.88 4.60
N HIS A 202 -7.60 9.89 5.50
CA HIS A 202 -8.60 9.90 6.57
C HIS A 202 -8.41 11.10 7.52
N GLU A 203 -7.16 11.39 7.91
CA GLU A 203 -6.86 12.58 8.68
C GLU A 203 -7.22 13.86 7.92
N LEU A 204 -6.85 13.95 6.64
CA LEU A 204 -7.15 15.11 5.81
C LEU A 204 -8.66 15.34 5.64
N ASP A 205 -9.46 14.28 5.51
CA ASP A 205 -10.93 14.38 5.47
C ASP A 205 -11.48 15.02 6.73
N SER A 206 -10.93 14.66 7.91
CA SER A 206 -11.35 15.27 9.18
C SER A 206 -11.03 16.78 9.24
N LYS A 207 -9.94 17.21 8.60
CA LYS A 207 -9.53 18.63 8.51
C LYS A 207 -10.30 19.39 7.42
N LYS A 208 -10.84 18.70 6.41
CA LYS A 208 -11.58 19.30 5.27
C LYS A 208 -13.11 19.27 5.45
N ASN A 209 -13.63 19.30 6.69
CA ASN A 209 -15.07 19.23 7.00
C ASN A 209 -15.75 17.93 6.54
N ARG A 210 -15.01 16.82 6.47
CA ARG A 210 -15.56 15.48 6.15
C ARG A 210 -16.31 15.43 4.82
N ARG A 211 -15.75 16.03 3.76
CA ARG A 211 -16.40 16.04 2.43
C ARG A 211 -16.53 14.64 1.83
N ILE A 212 -15.56 13.76 2.09
CA ILE A 212 -15.66 12.34 1.72
C ILE A 212 -16.51 11.61 2.77
N GLY A 213 -16.31 11.94 4.05
CA GLY A 213 -17.07 11.37 5.15
C GLY A 213 -16.54 10.02 5.63
N ILE A 214 -15.22 9.85 5.64
CA ILE A 214 -14.55 8.58 5.94
C ILE A 214 -14.86 8.15 7.38
N ASN A 215 -15.33 6.91 7.53
CA ASN A 215 -15.69 6.31 8.81
C ASN A 215 -14.52 5.53 9.41
N LYS A 216 -13.79 4.75 8.60
CA LYS A 216 -12.62 3.97 9.04
C LYS A 216 -11.55 3.89 7.97
N SER A 217 -10.31 3.70 8.41
CA SER A 217 -9.15 3.41 7.57
C SER A 217 -8.60 2.01 7.84
N LEU A 218 -8.36 1.24 6.77
CA LEU A 218 -7.73 -0.09 6.81
C LEU A 218 -6.28 -0.02 6.28
N MET A 219 -5.33 -0.33 7.15
CA MET A 219 -3.90 -0.31 6.87
C MET A 219 -3.39 -1.75 6.82
N LEU A 220 -3.05 -2.23 5.62
CA LEU A 220 -2.54 -3.60 5.42
C LEU A 220 -1.03 -3.57 5.16
N ASN A 221 -0.23 -4.25 5.99
CA ASN A 221 1.23 -4.26 5.83
C ASN A 221 1.81 -2.84 5.58
N SER A 222 1.23 -1.83 6.22
CA SER A 222 1.61 -0.43 6.00
C SER A 222 2.95 -0.16 6.68
N PRO A 223 3.89 0.55 6.06
CA PRO A 223 5.10 1.00 6.76
C PRO A 223 4.73 1.97 7.89
N VAL A 224 5.56 2.01 8.93
CA VAL A 224 5.53 3.08 9.95
C VAL A 224 6.36 4.26 9.45
N SER A 225 7.61 4.01 9.05
CA SER A 225 8.47 4.94 8.35
C SER A 225 8.72 4.45 6.92
N ILE A 226 8.38 5.28 5.93
CA ILE A 226 8.66 4.95 4.52
C ILE A 226 10.17 4.84 4.30
N LEU A 227 10.96 5.68 4.98
CA LEU A 227 12.42 5.67 4.82
C LEU A 227 13.05 4.41 5.40
N THR A 228 12.64 3.98 6.60
CA THR A 228 13.09 2.71 7.18
C THR A 228 12.74 1.54 6.26
N ALA A 229 11.50 1.51 5.76
CA ALA A 229 11.04 0.49 4.83
C ALA A 229 11.90 0.46 3.56
N THR A 230 12.21 1.61 2.97
CA THR A 230 13.07 1.67 1.77
C THR A 230 14.51 1.28 2.06
N GLN A 231 15.06 1.64 3.21
CA GLN A 231 16.41 1.24 3.63
C GLN A 231 16.53 -0.27 3.81
N ASN A 232 15.51 -0.91 4.39
CA ASN A 232 15.48 -2.38 4.52
C ASN A 232 15.49 -3.06 3.15
N LEU A 233 14.68 -2.56 2.21
CA LEU A 233 14.57 -3.11 0.85
C LEU A 233 15.84 -2.88 0.02
N ASP A 234 16.44 -1.70 0.11
CA ASP A 234 17.74 -1.42 -0.49
C ASP A 234 18.85 -2.26 0.15
N GLY A 235 18.73 -2.54 1.46
CA GLY A 235 19.61 -3.41 2.22
C GLY A 235 19.71 -4.82 1.66
N PHE A 236 18.67 -5.34 0.98
CA PHE A 236 18.74 -6.63 0.29
C PHE A 236 19.78 -6.68 -0.83
N LEU A 237 19.99 -5.57 -1.56
CA LEU A 237 21.02 -5.50 -2.60
C LEU A 237 22.40 -5.51 -1.96
N VAL A 238 22.60 -4.66 -0.95
CA VAL A 238 23.87 -4.51 -0.23
C VAL A 238 24.28 -5.82 0.45
N LYS A 239 23.33 -6.50 1.11
CA LYS A 239 23.52 -7.80 1.75
C LYS A 239 24.00 -8.87 0.76
N ASN A 240 23.53 -8.80 -0.48
CA ASN A 240 23.86 -9.76 -1.53
C ASN A 240 25.00 -9.28 -2.46
N GLY A 241 25.79 -8.29 -2.03
CA GLY A 241 27.01 -7.86 -2.72
C GLY A 241 26.77 -6.98 -3.94
N ILE A 242 25.59 -6.37 -4.06
CA ILE A 242 25.22 -5.46 -5.15
C ILE A 242 25.31 -4.03 -4.64
N TYR A 243 26.34 -3.32 -5.08
CA TYR A 243 26.67 -1.95 -4.63
C TYR A 243 26.63 -0.93 -5.77
N ASP A 244 26.74 -1.39 -7.02
CA ASP A 244 26.82 -0.55 -8.22
C ASP A 244 26.19 -1.25 -9.43
N ALA A 245 26.09 -0.54 -10.56
CA ALA A 245 25.54 -1.10 -11.78
C ALA A 245 26.31 -2.33 -12.31
N ARG A 246 27.63 -2.40 -12.07
CA ARG A 246 28.47 -3.52 -12.55
C ARG A 246 28.24 -4.80 -11.74
N SER A 247 28.17 -4.69 -10.42
CA SER A 247 27.85 -5.81 -9.53
C SER A 247 26.44 -6.32 -9.78
N LEU A 248 25.50 -5.43 -10.10
CA LEU A 248 24.18 -5.80 -10.58
C LEU A 248 24.21 -6.55 -11.92
N GLU A 249 24.89 -6.01 -12.93
CA GLU A 249 25.03 -6.64 -14.25
C GLU A 249 25.58 -8.07 -14.11
N LYS A 250 26.66 -8.23 -13.34
CA LYS A 250 27.25 -9.55 -13.06
C LYS A 250 26.26 -10.50 -12.36
N TYR A 251 25.44 -9.98 -11.45
CA TYR A 251 24.42 -10.79 -10.77
C TYR A 251 23.35 -11.27 -11.75
N LEU A 252 22.82 -10.37 -12.58
CA LEU A 252 21.83 -10.70 -13.61
C LEU A 252 22.41 -11.68 -14.63
N ASP A 253 23.64 -11.49 -15.08
CA ASP A 253 24.32 -12.41 -15.99
C ASP A 253 24.44 -13.82 -15.39
N THR A 254 24.68 -13.90 -14.08
CA THR A 254 24.74 -15.19 -13.37
C THR A 254 23.38 -15.88 -13.35
N ILE A 255 22.31 -15.15 -13.02
CA ILE A 255 20.94 -15.69 -13.07
C ILE A 255 20.56 -16.10 -14.49
N PHE A 256 20.74 -15.22 -15.48
CA PHE A 256 20.41 -15.52 -16.87
C PHE A 256 21.20 -16.70 -17.42
N SER A 257 22.50 -16.78 -17.10
CA SER A 257 23.33 -17.93 -17.48
C SER A 257 22.79 -19.22 -16.86
N ARG A 258 22.41 -19.21 -15.58
CA ARG A 258 21.78 -20.37 -14.93
C ARG A 258 20.49 -20.78 -15.65
N LEU A 259 19.61 -19.82 -15.94
CA LEU A 259 18.34 -20.06 -16.61
C LEU A 259 18.50 -20.56 -18.06
N MET A 260 19.50 -20.07 -18.78
CA MET A 260 19.71 -20.39 -20.21
C MET A 260 20.50 -21.67 -20.43
N TYR A 261 21.48 -21.97 -19.57
CA TYR A 261 22.40 -23.09 -19.77
C TYR A 261 22.04 -24.35 -18.97
N ASP A 262 21.15 -24.25 -17.99
CA ASP A 262 20.63 -25.42 -17.30
C ASP A 262 19.56 -26.13 -18.15
N LYS A 263 19.94 -27.23 -18.81
CA LYS A 263 19.07 -28.03 -19.68
C LYS A 263 17.90 -28.71 -18.93
N SER A 264 17.92 -28.72 -17.60
CA SER A 264 16.81 -29.22 -16.78
C SER A 264 15.67 -28.21 -16.65
N ILE A 265 15.92 -26.93 -16.93
CA ILE A 265 14.93 -25.85 -16.93
C ILE A 265 14.34 -25.74 -18.34
N GLN A 266 13.09 -26.18 -18.53
CA GLN A 266 12.36 -25.93 -19.77
C GLN A 266 11.29 -24.86 -19.55
N ILE A 267 11.04 -23.99 -20.54
CA ILE A 267 10.00 -22.94 -20.47
C ILE A 267 8.63 -23.53 -20.14
N LYS A 268 8.34 -24.76 -20.59
CA LYS A 268 7.11 -25.50 -20.28
C LYS A 268 6.95 -25.88 -18.81
N ASP A 269 8.04 -25.84 -18.03
CA ASP A 269 8.04 -26.17 -16.60
C ASP A 269 7.64 -24.98 -15.71
N ILE A 270 7.46 -23.79 -16.32
CA ILE A 270 6.95 -22.59 -15.67
C ILE A 270 5.42 -22.60 -15.78
N GLU A 271 4.77 -23.11 -14.73
CA GLU A 271 3.33 -23.03 -14.56
C GLU A 271 2.96 -21.83 -13.69
N PHE A 272 2.26 -20.84 -14.27
CA PHE A 272 1.76 -19.68 -13.54
C PHE A 272 0.78 -20.05 -12.42
N SER A 273 0.11 -21.20 -12.51
CA SER A 273 -0.78 -21.73 -11.47
C SER A 273 -0.03 -22.28 -10.24
N ASN A 274 1.25 -22.62 -10.36
CA ASN A 274 2.07 -23.14 -9.27
C ASN A 274 3.46 -22.49 -9.30
N LEU A 275 3.48 -21.19 -9.00
CA LEU A 275 4.66 -20.33 -9.08
C LEU A 275 5.80 -20.82 -8.18
N THR A 276 5.49 -21.43 -7.04
CA THR A 276 6.48 -22.00 -6.10
C THR A 276 7.22 -23.18 -6.70
N SER A 277 6.50 -24.13 -7.30
CA SER A 277 7.13 -25.24 -8.01
C SER A 277 7.95 -24.75 -9.20
N SER A 278 7.48 -23.70 -9.87
CA SER A 278 8.16 -23.12 -11.03
C SER A 278 9.45 -22.38 -10.62
N LEU A 279 9.41 -21.54 -9.59
CA LEU A 279 10.57 -20.81 -9.09
C LEU A 279 11.58 -21.74 -8.41
N GLY A 280 11.12 -22.78 -7.72
CA GLY A 280 11.99 -23.86 -7.23
C GLY A 280 12.70 -24.62 -8.35
N LYS A 281 12.00 -24.93 -9.45
CA LYS A 281 12.61 -25.52 -10.66
C LYS A 281 13.59 -24.57 -11.35
N LEU A 282 13.40 -23.25 -11.25
CA LEU A 282 14.34 -22.24 -11.74
C LEU A 282 15.60 -22.09 -10.85
N GLY A 283 15.69 -22.89 -9.77
CA GLY A 283 16.79 -22.90 -8.81
C GLY A 283 16.91 -21.58 -8.03
N LEU A 284 15.83 -20.78 -7.97
CA LEU A 284 15.84 -19.50 -7.27
C LEU A 284 15.79 -19.72 -5.77
N GLU A 285 16.75 -19.13 -5.07
CA GLU A 285 16.88 -19.19 -3.61
C GLU A 285 16.40 -17.89 -2.96
N GLU A 286 16.32 -17.85 -1.63
CA GLU A 286 15.90 -16.64 -0.91
C GLU A 286 16.72 -15.39 -1.27
N LYS A 287 18.04 -15.53 -1.43
CA LYS A 287 18.91 -14.44 -1.88
C LYS A 287 18.48 -13.86 -3.23
N ASP A 288 17.97 -14.71 -4.14
CA ASP A 288 17.50 -14.27 -5.45
C ASP A 288 16.22 -13.45 -5.30
N PHE A 289 15.33 -13.85 -4.38
CA PHE A 289 14.13 -13.08 -4.05
C PHE A 289 14.43 -11.76 -3.34
N GLU A 290 15.42 -11.73 -2.45
CA GLU A 290 15.92 -10.51 -1.82
C GLU A 290 16.42 -9.52 -2.89
N VAL A 291 17.29 -9.99 -3.79
CA VAL A 291 17.85 -9.14 -4.86
C VAL A 291 16.76 -8.66 -5.82
N LEU A 292 15.89 -9.54 -6.31
CA LEU A 292 14.80 -9.16 -7.21
C LEU A 292 13.85 -8.14 -6.56
N THR A 293 13.58 -8.29 -5.26
CA THR A 293 12.79 -7.32 -4.50
C THR A 293 13.49 -5.97 -4.42
N GLY A 294 14.78 -5.93 -4.04
CA GLY A 294 15.55 -4.69 -4.01
C GLY A 294 15.60 -3.99 -5.38
N LEU A 295 15.78 -4.76 -6.46
CA LEU A 295 15.81 -4.23 -7.83
C LEU A 295 14.47 -3.64 -8.28
N LEU A 296 13.37 -4.24 -7.89
CA LEU A 296 12.04 -3.70 -8.18
C LEU A 296 11.88 -2.30 -7.57
N PHE A 297 12.38 -2.08 -6.36
CA PHE A 297 12.34 -0.76 -5.73
C PHE A 297 13.32 0.23 -6.38
N ARG A 298 14.51 -0.20 -6.82
CA ARG A 298 15.38 0.63 -7.66
C ARG A 298 14.71 1.04 -8.97
N PHE A 299 13.95 0.15 -9.59
CA PHE A 299 13.18 0.46 -10.78
C PHE A 299 12.13 1.56 -10.54
N TYR A 300 11.44 1.52 -9.39
CA TYR A 300 10.49 2.59 -9.02
C TYR A 300 11.18 3.93 -8.77
N SER A 301 12.31 3.94 -8.05
CA SER A 301 13.14 5.13 -7.85
C SER A 301 13.66 5.71 -9.17
N ALA A 302 14.13 4.84 -10.08
CA ALA A 302 14.58 5.22 -11.41
C ALA A 302 13.47 5.92 -12.22
N ASN A 303 12.25 5.37 -12.20
CA ASN A 303 11.10 5.99 -12.88
C ASN A 303 10.77 7.38 -12.30
N MET A 304 10.78 7.53 -10.98
CA MET A 304 10.53 8.80 -10.31
C MET A 304 11.61 9.83 -10.64
N THR A 305 12.87 9.41 -10.62
CA THR A 305 14.03 10.25 -10.99
C THR A 305 13.93 10.69 -12.44
N PHE A 306 13.73 9.75 -13.36
CA PHE A 306 13.61 10.02 -14.80
C PHE A 306 12.47 10.99 -15.11
N ALA A 307 11.27 10.72 -14.59
CA ALA A 307 10.13 11.62 -14.79
C ALA A 307 10.44 13.03 -14.26
N GLY A 308 11.04 13.14 -13.07
CA GLY A 308 11.40 14.42 -12.47
C GLY A 308 12.45 15.20 -13.24
N GLU A 309 13.48 14.53 -13.74
CA GLU A 309 14.51 15.15 -14.59
C GLU A 309 13.89 15.63 -15.91
N VAL A 310 13.06 14.81 -16.56
CA VAL A 310 12.37 15.15 -17.81
C VAL A 310 11.43 16.35 -17.63
N PHE A 311 10.66 16.42 -16.54
CA PHE A 311 9.81 17.58 -16.24
C PHE A 311 10.63 18.83 -15.86
N SER A 312 11.80 18.66 -15.25
CA SER A 312 12.63 19.78 -14.81
C SER A 312 13.51 20.35 -15.93
N GLY A 313 13.86 19.55 -16.94
CA GLY A 313 14.68 19.95 -18.07
C GLY A 313 16.00 20.58 -17.63
N ASN A 314 16.24 21.84 -18.03
CA ASN A 314 17.43 22.60 -17.63
C ASN A 314 17.53 22.87 -16.11
N ASN A 315 16.43 22.71 -15.36
CA ASN A 315 16.38 22.89 -13.91
C ASN A 315 16.50 21.55 -13.15
N ALA A 316 16.78 20.44 -13.86
CA ALA A 316 16.97 19.14 -13.22
C ALA A 316 18.16 19.14 -12.25
N VAL A 317 18.14 18.21 -11.29
CA VAL A 317 19.25 18.03 -10.35
C VAL A 317 20.50 17.53 -11.08
N GLY A 318 20.32 16.77 -12.16
CA GLY A 318 21.42 16.27 -12.99
C GLY A 318 22.01 14.98 -12.43
N ARG A 319 21.14 14.07 -11.98
CA ARG A 319 21.51 12.73 -11.49
C ARG A 319 21.55 11.70 -12.61
N LEU A 320 20.86 11.96 -13.72
CA LEU A 320 20.94 11.16 -14.93
C LEU A 320 21.74 11.92 -15.99
N SER A 321 21.69 11.40 -17.21
CA SER A 321 22.40 11.93 -18.38
C SER A 321 22.28 13.47 -18.51
N ASP A 322 23.27 14.09 -19.14
CA ASP A 322 23.28 15.54 -19.38
C ASP A 322 22.17 16.01 -20.34
N LYS A 323 21.33 15.10 -20.83
CA LYS A 323 20.26 15.38 -21.76
C LYS A 323 19.12 16.15 -21.11
N LYS A 324 18.87 17.37 -21.62
CA LYS A 324 17.86 18.28 -21.08
C LYS A 324 16.52 18.30 -21.83
N SER A 325 16.43 17.62 -22.96
CA SER A 325 15.22 17.53 -23.79
C SER A 325 15.14 16.19 -24.49
N TYR A 326 13.92 15.64 -24.57
CA TYR A 326 13.64 14.32 -25.10
C TYR A 326 12.59 14.39 -26.20
N LYS A 327 12.89 13.79 -27.34
CA LYS A 327 11.89 13.49 -28.38
C LYS A 327 11.20 12.17 -28.06
N ARG A 328 10.04 11.95 -28.69
CA ARG A 328 9.16 10.79 -28.48
C ARG A 328 9.84 9.41 -28.58
N PHE A 329 10.86 9.26 -29.43
CA PHE A 329 11.50 7.97 -29.73
C PHE A 329 12.98 7.96 -29.37
N ASP A 330 13.42 8.91 -28.57
CA ASP A 330 14.78 8.89 -28.10
C ASP A 330 15.01 7.66 -27.22
N SER A 331 16.19 7.04 -27.35
CA SER A 331 16.63 6.03 -26.40
C SER A 331 16.79 6.65 -25.01
N VAL A 332 16.33 5.92 -24.00
CA VAL A 332 16.47 6.26 -22.57
C VAL A 332 17.32 5.22 -21.83
N THR A 333 18.13 4.47 -22.58
CA THR A 333 18.89 3.32 -22.03
C THR A 333 19.94 3.77 -21.03
N GLN A 334 20.59 4.92 -21.28
CA GLN A 334 21.60 5.45 -20.37
C GLN A 334 20.96 5.92 -19.07
N GLU A 335 19.89 6.72 -19.18
CA GLU A 335 19.11 7.23 -18.07
C GLU A 335 18.53 6.10 -17.21
N PHE A 336 18.12 5.01 -17.85
CA PHE A 336 17.67 3.81 -17.15
C PHE A 336 18.79 3.17 -16.32
N ARG A 337 19.99 2.99 -16.90
CA ARG A 337 21.15 2.42 -16.19
C ARG A 337 21.59 3.27 -15.01
N GLU A 338 21.67 4.59 -15.21
CA GLU A 338 22.00 5.55 -14.15
C GLU A 338 20.90 5.62 -13.09
N GLY A 339 19.63 5.57 -13.50
CA GLY A 339 18.49 5.58 -12.58
C GLY A 339 18.49 4.37 -11.65
N LEU A 340 18.92 3.20 -12.11
CA LEU A 340 19.02 2.00 -11.27
C LEU A 340 20.06 2.12 -10.14
N SER A 341 21.03 3.03 -10.24
CA SER A 341 21.95 3.29 -9.12
C SER A 341 21.36 4.23 -8.07
N VAL A 342 20.20 4.84 -8.30
CA VAL A 342 19.57 5.78 -7.35
C VAL A 342 18.64 5.03 -6.40
N SER A 343 19.01 4.96 -5.12
CA SER A 343 18.18 4.38 -4.05
C SER A 343 17.00 5.27 -3.74
N PHE A 344 16.01 4.75 -3.02
CA PHE A 344 14.94 5.62 -2.51
C PHE A 344 15.46 6.59 -1.44
N ASP A 345 16.46 6.20 -0.66
CA ASP A 345 17.12 7.07 0.32
C ASP A 345 17.84 8.24 -0.38
N GLU A 346 18.64 7.95 -1.41
CA GLU A 346 19.30 8.98 -2.25
C GLU A 346 18.27 9.84 -2.99
N TYR A 347 17.21 9.24 -3.54
CA TYR A 347 16.13 10.00 -4.16
C TYR A 347 15.50 10.98 -3.16
N ALA A 348 15.17 10.53 -1.96
CA ALA A 348 14.55 11.37 -0.95
C ALA A 348 15.49 12.52 -0.51
N LYS A 349 16.75 12.19 -0.19
CA LYS A 349 17.70 13.13 0.44
C LYS A 349 18.44 14.03 -0.54
N GLU A 350 18.81 13.51 -1.71
CA GLU A 350 19.68 14.21 -2.66
C GLU A 350 18.90 14.80 -3.84
N ILE A 351 17.66 14.36 -4.09
CA ILE A 351 16.84 14.83 -5.21
C ILE A 351 15.61 15.58 -4.71
N LEU A 352 14.72 14.87 -4.00
CA LEU A 352 13.42 15.41 -3.61
C LEU A 352 13.56 16.53 -2.56
N TYR A 353 14.31 16.31 -1.48
CA TYR A 353 14.49 17.32 -0.44
C TYR A 353 15.11 18.63 -0.98
N PRO A 354 16.24 18.61 -1.72
CA PRO A 354 16.81 19.83 -2.30
C PRO A 354 15.88 20.52 -3.28
N TYR A 355 15.14 19.75 -4.11
CA TYR A 355 14.12 20.29 -5.00
C TYR A 355 13.02 21.04 -4.23
N LEU A 356 12.44 20.42 -3.21
CA LEU A 356 11.39 21.03 -2.40
C LEU A 356 11.90 22.26 -1.66
N LYS A 357 13.11 22.19 -1.10
CA LYS A 357 13.72 23.33 -0.42
C LYS A 357 13.92 24.51 -1.38
N LYS A 358 14.44 24.26 -2.58
CA LYS A 358 14.72 25.30 -3.57
C LYS A 358 13.45 25.92 -4.17
N TYR A 359 12.44 25.10 -4.48
CA TYR A 359 11.30 25.53 -5.33
C TYR A 359 9.96 25.63 -4.59
N LYS A 360 9.82 25.07 -3.39
CA LYS A 360 8.56 25.08 -2.61
C LYS A 360 8.69 25.82 -1.29
N ASN A 361 9.68 25.47 -0.49
CA ASN A 361 9.85 26.04 0.85
C ASN A 361 11.35 26.20 1.19
N PRO A 362 11.93 27.39 0.98
CA PRO A 362 13.33 27.67 1.32
C PRO A 362 13.71 27.39 2.77
N ASN A 363 12.74 27.43 3.68
CA ASN A 363 12.91 27.19 5.11
C ASN A 363 12.60 25.74 5.52
N LEU A 364 12.44 24.81 4.56
CA LEU A 364 12.18 23.40 4.87
C LEU A 364 13.36 22.81 5.66
N ASP A 365 13.10 22.46 6.92
CA ASP A 365 14.02 21.71 7.74
C ASP A 365 14.07 20.24 7.29
N PHE A 366 15.25 19.63 7.42
CA PHE A 366 15.41 18.24 7.01
C PHE A 366 14.65 17.29 7.92
N ASN A 367 14.63 17.52 9.24
CA ASN A 367 13.88 16.65 10.15
C ASN A 367 12.37 16.78 9.92
N ASP A 368 11.89 17.99 9.65
CA ASP A 368 10.49 18.20 9.25
C ASP A 368 10.15 17.40 7.99
N PHE A 369 11.02 17.46 6.97
CA PHE A 369 10.85 16.65 5.75
C PHE A 369 10.78 15.15 6.06
N ILE A 370 11.72 14.62 6.85
CA ILE A 370 11.76 13.21 7.24
C ILE A 370 10.48 12.80 8.00
N ASN A 371 10.02 13.65 8.93
CA ASN A 371 8.83 13.39 9.74
C ASN A 371 7.57 13.24 8.88
N GLU A 372 7.49 13.89 7.72
CA GLU A 372 6.33 13.74 6.83
C GLU A 372 6.18 12.32 6.25
N PHE A 373 7.26 11.54 6.23
CA PHE A 373 7.30 10.14 5.77
C PHE A 373 7.14 9.11 6.91
N ASP A 374 6.79 9.56 8.12
CA ASP A 374 6.63 8.71 9.30
C ASP A 374 5.22 8.87 9.90
N LEU A 375 4.53 7.75 10.15
CA LEU A 375 3.21 7.71 10.77
C LEU A 375 3.18 8.31 12.18
N ARG A 376 4.32 8.35 12.87
CA ARG A 376 4.47 8.99 14.18
C ARG A 376 4.14 10.49 14.09
N SER A 377 4.25 11.12 12.93
CA SER A 377 3.79 12.50 12.71
C SER A 377 2.26 12.66 12.74
N ASN A 378 1.51 11.57 12.60
CA ASN A 378 0.04 11.53 12.66
C ASN A 378 -0.49 11.07 14.04
N GLN A 379 0.36 11.02 15.08
CA GLN A 379 0.04 10.43 16.39
C GLN A 379 -1.23 10.98 17.02
N ASP A 380 -1.44 12.30 16.98
CA ASP A 380 -2.63 12.93 17.56
C ASP A 380 -3.92 12.49 16.88
N PHE A 381 -3.88 12.27 15.57
CA PHE A 381 -5.02 11.74 14.83
C PHE A 381 -5.24 10.26 15.17
N ILE A 382 -4.16 9.47 15.21
CA ILE A 382 -4.21 8.04 15.55
C ILE A 382 -4.79 7.81 16.94
N ASN A 383 -4.32 8.54 17.95
CA ASN A 383 -4.78 8.43 19.33
C ASN A 383 -6.29 8.73 19.44
N ARG A 384 -6.76 9.80 18.79
CA ARG A 384 -8.17 10.21 18.83
C ARG A 384 -9.11 9.29 18.06
N ASN A 385 -8.63 8.65 17.00
CA ASN A 385 -9.44 7.87 16.06
C ASN A 385 -9.14 6.37 16.10
N ASN A 386 -8.44 5.91 17.13
CA ASN A 386 -7.82 4.59 17.18
C ASN A 386 -8.77 3.43 16.89
N LYS A 387 -10.01 3.49 17.40
CA LYS A 387 -11.06 2.50 17.15
C LYS A 387 -11.44 2.36 15.66
N ASN A 388 -11.27 3.44 14.91
CA ASN A 388 -11.61 3.56 13.49
C ASN A 388 -10.39 3.34 12.57
N ILE A 389 -9.23 2.99 13.13
CA ILE A 389 -8.02 2.72 12.36
C ILE A 389 -7.66 1.25 12.57
N ILE A 390 -7.86 0.45 11.53
CA ILE A 390 -7.61 -0.99 11.56
C ILE A 390 -6.24 -1.24 10.96
N PHE A 391 -5.35 -1.88 11.71
CA PHE A 391 -3.99 -2.19 11.28
C PHE A 391 -3.79 -3.71 11.24
N ILE A 392 -3.71 -4.30 10.05
CA ILE A 392 -3.46 -5.75 9.90
C ILE A 392 -2.11 -5.91 9.24
N THR A 393 -1.21 -6.64 9.89
CA THR A 393 0.14 -6.83 9.36
C THR A 393 0.76 -8.14 9.79
N SER A 394 1.82 -8.52 9.08
CA SER A 394 2.72 -9.60 9.46
C SER A 394 3.84 -9.07 10.35
N THR A 395 4.14 -9.71 11.48
CA THR A 395 5.24 -9.28 12.35
C THR A 395 6.61 -9.57 11.75
N ASN A 396 6.70 -10.47 10.78
CA ASN A 396 7.89 -10.73 10.00
C ASN A 396 7.92 -9.96 8.66
N ASP A 397 7.08 -8.95 8.47
CA ASP A 397 7.12 -8.11 7.26
C ASP A 397 8.50 -7.45 7.11
N VAL A 398 9.06 -7.54 5.90
CA VAL A 398 10.41 -7.05 5.58
C VAL A 398 10.55 -5.53 5.68
N LEU A 399 9.43 -4.79 5.75
CA LEU A 399 9.46 -3.33 5.87
C LEU A 399 9.77 -2.81 7.28
N TYR A 400 9.65 -3.64 8.32
CA TYR A 400 9.71 -3.15 9.70
C TYR A 400 11.08 -3.32 10.35
N SER A 401 11.47 -2.31 11.13
CA SER A 401 12.42 -2.48 12.23
C SER A 401 11.72 -2.98 13.50
N ASN A 402 12.50 -3.37 14.52
CA ASN A 402 11.96 -3.71 15.84
C ASN A 402 11.17 -2.53 16.45
N ASP A 403 11.68 -1.30 16.30
CA ASP A 403 11.04 -0.08 16.79
C ASP A 403 9.71 0.20 16.08
N ASP A 404 9.59 -0.16 14.81
CA ASP A 404 8.32 -0.05 14.08
C ASP A 404 7.30 -1.07 14.59
N LEU A 405 7.71 -2.31 14.85
CA LEU A 405 6.84 -3.34 15.42
C LEU A 405 6.37 -2.95 16.82
N ASP A 406 7.25 -2.44 17.66
CA ASP A 406 6.91 -2.00 19.01
C ASP A 406 6.00 -0.77 18.98
N TYR A 407 6.24 0.17 18.05
CA TYR A 407 5.31 1.27 17.80
C TYR A 407 3.91 0.77 17.43
N ILE A 408 3.80 -0.18 16.48
CA ILE A 408 2.51 -0.73 16.06
C ILE A 408 1.80 -1.39 17.25
N LYS A 409 2.51 -2.24 18.01
CA LYS A 409 1.99 -2.94 19.18
C LYS A 409 1.42 -1.97 20.22
N ASN A 410 2.14 -0.89 20.49
CA ASN A 410 1.79 0.04 21.57
C ASN A 410 0.78 1.11 21.14
N THR A 411 0.69 1.41 19.84
CA THR A 411 -0.12 2.53 19.33
C THR A 411 -1.50 2.11 18.86
N PHE A 412 -1.63 1.05 18.06
CA PHE A 412 -2.92 0.68 17.46
C PHE A 412 -3.69 -0.29 18.37
N SER A 413 -4.88 0.09 18.82
CA SER A 413 -5.81 -0.75 19.59
C SER A 413 -6.55 -1.73 18.68
N ASN A 414 -6.95 -1.31 17.48
CA ASN A 414 -7.60 -2.16 16.50
C ASN A 414 -6.57 -2.75 15.53
N LYS A 415 -5.66 -3.57 16.06
CA LYS A 415 -4.60 -4.23 15.29
C LYS A 415 -4.74 -5.75 15.26
N VAL A 416 -4.25 -6.37 14.19
CA VAL A 416 -4.03 -7.82 14.11
C VAL A 416 -2.61 -8.06 13.64
N LEU A 417 -1.83 -8.78 14.46
CA LEU A 417 -0.43 -9.07 14.23
C LEU A 417 -0.28 -10.57 13.91
N ILE A 418 -0.18 -10.88 12.62
CA ILE A 418 0.01 -12.24 12.13
C ILE A 418 1.51 -12.57 12.25
N PRO A 419 1.95 -13.67 12.88
CA PRO A 419 3.38 -13.92 13.11
C PRO A 419 4.23 -14.04 11.84
N PHE A 420 3.58 -14.42 10.74
CA PHE A 420 4.19 -14.72 9.44
C PHE A 420 3.45 -14.02 8.30
N GLY A 421 3.93 -14.21 7.06
CA GLY A 421 3.26 -13.73 5.85
C GLY A 421 4.04 -12.73 5.03
N GLY A 422 5.17 -12.24 5.55
CA GLY A 422 6.02 -11.28 4.86
C GLY A 422 5.26 -10.01 4.48
N HIS A 423 5.77 -9.30 3.47
CA HIS A 423 5.09 -8.13 2.94
C HIS A 423 3.98 -8.53 1.97
N THR A 424 2.72 -8.33 2.38
CA THR A 424 1.50 -8.60 1.61
C THR A 424 1.20 -10.07 1.26
N GLY A 425 2.10 -10.99 1.56
CA GLY A 425 2.01 -12.39 1.11
C GLY A 425 0.81 -13.12 1.67
N VAL A 426 0.56 -12.99 2.98
CA VAL A 426 -0.59 -13.63 3.67
C VAL A 426 -1.92 -12.90 3.42
N LEU A 427 -1.91 -11.67 2.88
CA LEU A 427 -3.14 -10.90 2.63
C LEU A 427 -4.07 -11.59 1.62
N TRP A 428 -3.51 -12.44 0.76
CA TRP A 428 -4.23 -13.25 -0.20
C TRP A 428 -4.96 -14.44 0.41
N HIS A 429 -4.65 -14.82 1.66
CA HIS A 429 -5.26 -15.97 2.31
C HIS A 429 -6.74 -15.73 2.62
N ALA A 430 -7.59 -16.74 2.43
CA ALA A 430 -9.03 -16.63 2.63
C ALA A 430 -9.40 -16.14 4.04
N ASP A 431 -8.72 -16.64 5.08
CA ASP A 431 -8.94 -16.20 6.46
C ASP A 431 -8.62 -14.72 6.65
N VAL A 432 -7.51 -14.25 6.06
CA VAL A 432 -7.09 -12.86 6.20
C VAL A 432 -8.02 -11.95 5.39
N ALA A 433 -8.42 -12.35 4.19
CA ALA A 433 -9.42 -11.63 3.41
C ALA A 433 -10.76 -11.50 4.15
N LYS A 434 -11.21 -12.57 4.83
CA LYS A 434 -12.39 -12.52 5.70
C LYS A 434 -12.18 -11.57 6.87
N LEU A 435 -11.05 -11.69 7.57
CA LEU A 435 -10.68 -10.85 8.70
C LEU A 435 -10.70 -9.35 8.33
N MET A 436 -10.12 -8.96 7.19
CA MET A 436 -10.09 -7.56 6.75
C MET A 436 -11.47 -6.92 6.74
N VAL A 437 -12.47 -7.64 6.23
CA VAL A 437 -13.84 -7.14 6.14
C VAL A 437 -14.52 -7.19 7.50
N ASP A 438 -14.36 -8.28 8.24
CA ASP A 438 -14.97 -8.46 9.55
C ASP A 438 -14.52 -7.36 10.53
N LYS A 439 -13.22 -7.02 10.58
CA LYS A 439 -12.68 -5.90 11.39
C LYS A 439 -13.26 -4.54 10.97
N LEU A 440 -13.52 -4.36 9.67
CA LEU A 440 -14.13 -3.14 9.14
C LEU A 440 -15.59 -2.99 9.58
N GLU A 441 -16.31 -4.09 9.69
CA GLU A 441 -17.72 -4.15 10.07
C GLU A 441 -17.98 -4.12 11.59
N GLU A 442 -16.95 -4.31 12.41
CA GLU A 442 -17.03 -4.14 13.88
C GLU A 442 -17.63 -2.77 14.27
N LYS A 443 -18.37 -2.70 15.38
CA LYS A 443 -19.05 -1.48 15.80
C LYS A 443 -18.20 -0.56 16.66
#